data_AF-A0A0X8JVB0-F1
#
_entry.id   AF-A0A0X8JVB0-F1
#
_cell.length_a   1.000
_cell.length_b   1.000
_cell.length_c   1.000
_cell.angle_alpha   90.00
_cell.angle_beta   90.00
_cell.angle_gamma   90.00
#
_symmetry.space_group_name_H-M   'P 1'
#
loop_
_entity.id
_entity.type
_entity.pdbx_description
1 polymer ?
#
loop_
_entity_poly.entity_id
_entity_poly.type
_entity_poly.pdbx_seq_one_letter_code
_entity_poly.pdbx_strand_id
1 'polypeptide(L)'
;MKNIKKYITILIFSLATINFSAPVDDATKILDIQQRQLEQERSRMEQQKSQEEFENTRFNDVPKIDKNSNFDDKNSKKFLINEIDIEDKDKLLSKKEKKNILKKYEYLKMGSSDIQNILVEITNKLVSKGYITSIATVSDKNDLTTGTLNLKVIAGKIEDVRLNIF
;
A
#
# COMPACT_ATOMS: atom_id res chain seq x y z
N MET A 1 36.90 32.89 83.76
CA MET A 1 36.52 33.10 82.34
C MET A 1 37.50 32.55 81.28
N LYS A 2 38.68 32.02 81.64
CA LYS A 2 39.67 31.55 80.64
C LYS A 2 39.38 30.15 80.08
N ASN A 3 38.74 29.28 80.87
CA ASN A 3 38.47 27.89 80.50
C ASN A 3 37.26 27.73 79.58
N ILE A 4 36.22 28.55 79.74
CA ILE A 4 35.02 28.55 78.86
C ILE A 4 35.36 28.95 77.42
N LYS A 5 36.24 29.93 77.23
CA LYS A 5 36.70 30.33 75.88
C LYS A 5 37.44 29.18 75.18
N LYS A 6 38.19 28.35 75.93
CA LYS A 6 38.94 27.19 75.39
C LYS A 6 37.99 26.10 74.85
N TYR A 7 36.89 25.83 75.55
CA TYR A 7 35.88 24.87 75.09
C TYR A 7 35.07 25.40 73.90
N ILE A 8 34.78 26.71 73.86
CA ILE A 8 34.10 27.34 72.72
C ILE A 8 34.97 27.27 71.44
N THR A 9 36.28 27.50 71.56
CA THR A 9 37.19 27.35 70.40
C THR A 9 37.31 25.91 69.90
N ILE A 10 37.20 24.91 70.78
CA ILE A 10 37.22 23.48 70.38
C ILE A 10 35.92 23.08 69.69
N LEU A 11 34.77 23.61 70.15
CA LEU A 11 33.47 23.34 69.55
C LEU A 11 33.31 23.93 68.13
N ILE A 12 33.92 25.09 67.88
CA ILE A 12 33.91 25.74 66.56
C ILE A 12 34.83 24.98 65.57
N PHE A 13 35.92 24.39 66.03
CA PHE A 13 36.83 23.61 65.17
C PHE A 13 36.22 22.25 64.75
N SER A 14 35.34 21.65 65.55
CA SER A 14 34.64 20.41 65.20
C SER A 14 33.50 20.57 64.19
N LEU A 15 32.99 21.80 63.96
CA LEU A 15 31.89 22.04 63.01
C LEU A 15 32.36 22.29 61.57
N ALA A 16 33.67 22.44 61.34
CA ALA A 16 34.23 22.83 60.05
C ALA A 16 34.53 21.66 59.08
N THR A 17 34.18 20.41 59.41
CA THR A 17 34.48 19.24 58.56
C THR A 17 33.26 18.46 58.06
N ILE A 18 32.08 19.09 57.99
CA ILE A 18 30.96 18.49 57.24
C ILE A 18 31.08 18.95 55.78
N ASN A 19 32.04 18.36 55.06
CA ASN A 19 32.03 18.40 53.60
C ASN A 19 30.92 17.45 53.13
N PHE A 20 29.71 17.96 52.95
CA PHE A 20 28.67 17.23 52.23
C PHE A 20 29.02 17.33 50.73
N SER A 21 29.82 16.38 50.25
CA SER A 21 30.00 16.23 48.80
C SER A 21 28.66 15.74 48.24
N ALA A 22 27.89 16.64 47.61
CA ALA A 22 26.66 16.28 46.93
C ALA A 22 26.99 15.23 45.84
N PRO A 23 26.17 14.18 45.65
CA PRO A 23 26.43 13.13 44.68
C PRO A 23 26.11 13.66 43.27
N VAL A 24 27.06 14.39 42.69
CA VAL A 24 26.98 14.87 41.29
C VAL A 24 26.93 13.68 40.32
N ASP A 25 27.48 12.53 40.71
CA ASP A 25 27.58 11.30 39.91
C ASP A 25 26.23 10.56 39.72
N ASP A 26 25.35 10.59 40.72
CA ASP A 26 24.05 9.92 40.65
C ASP A 26 23.07 10.66 39.72
N ALA A 27 23.09 12.00 39.74
CA ALA A 27 22.24 12.81 38.87
C ALA A 27 22.62 12.67 37.39
N THR A 28 23.92 12.64 37.08
CA THR A 28 24.42 12.40 35.72
C THR A 28 24.09 11.01 35.22
N LYS A 29 24.18 9.99 36.08
CA LYS A 29 23.82 8.61 35.76
C LYS A 29 22.34 8.44 35.48
N ILE A 30 21.47 9.13 36.22
CA ILE A 30 20.02 9.15 35.98
C ILE A 30 19.71 9.80 34.62
N LEU A 31 20.41 10.89 34.28
CA LEU A 31 20.24 11.59 32.99
C LEU A 31 20.65 10.71 31.79
N ASP A 32 21.77 9.99 31.87
CA ASP A 32 22.20 9.04 30.83
C ASP A 32 21.19 7.89 30.66
N ILE A 33 20.67 7.34 31.77
CA ILE A 33 19.63 6.30 31.73
C ILE A 33 18.36 6.83 31.04
N GLN A 34 17.92 8.05 31.36
CA GLN A 34 16.77 8.68 30.71
C GLN A 34 17.02 8.91 29.20
N GLN A 35 18.20 9.38 28.81
CA GLN A 35 18.55 9.55 27.40
C GLN A 35 18.51 8.24 26.62
N ARG A 36 19.10 7.16 27.17
CA ARG A 36 19.06 5.83 26.55
C ARG A 36 17.64 5.29 26.42
N GLN A 37 16.79 5.52 27.42
CA GLN A 37 15.38 5.13 27.37
C GLN A 37 14.64 5.88 26.24
N LEU A 38 14.85 7.19 26.13
CA LEU A 38 14.28 8.00 25.06
C LEU A 38 14.74 7.57 23.67
N GLU A 39 16.03 7.26 23.50
CA GLU A 39 16.58 6.74 22.23
C GLU A 39 15.99 5.37 21.87
N GLN A 40 15.87 4.46 22.84
CA GLN A 40 15.22 3.17 22.63
C GLN A 40 13.75 3.33 22.23
N GLU A 41 13.03 4.26 22.86
CA GLU A 41 11.63 4.53 22.54
C GLU A 41 11.48 5.13 21.13
N ARG A 42 12.34 6.07 20.74
CA ARG A 42 12.39 6.61 19.37
C ARG A 42 12.66 5.53 18.33
N SER A 43 13.66 4.69 18.57
CA SER A 43 14.01 3.59 17.65
C SER A 43 12.85 2.61 17.49
N ARG A 44 12.12 2.29 18.58
CA ARG A 44 10.92 1.46 18.53
C ARG A 44 9.80 2.11 17.73
N MET A 45 9.55 3.41 17.94
CA MET A 45 8.55 4.16 17.16
C MET A 45 8.90 4.22 15.68
N GLU A 46 10.17 4.43 15.31
CA GLU A 46 10.63 4.41 13.93
C GLU A 46 10.45 3.03 13.29
N GLN A 47 10.78 1.97 14.01
CA GLN A 47 10.56 0.60 13.55
C GLN A 47 9.07 0.28 13.36
N GLN A 48 8.22 0.69 14.30
CA GLN A 48 6.77 0.54 14.20
C GLN A 48 6.22 1.31 12.99
N LYS A 49 6.61 2.58 12.83
CA LYS A 49 6.19 3.41 11.69
C LYS A 49 6.64 2.80 10.36
N SER A 50 7.88 2.33 10.27
CA SER A 50 8.39 1.66 9.07
C SER A 50 7.66 0.35 8.77
N GLN A 51 7.33 -0.43 9.80
CA GLN A 51 6.51 -1.64 9.65
C GLN A 51 5.08 -1.30 9.20
N GLU A 52 4.45 -0.29 9.79
CA GLU A 52 3.12 0.18 9.39
C GLU A 52 3.11 0.70 7.95
N GLU A 53 4.10 1.50 7.55
CA GLU A 53 4.26 1.95 6.16
C GLU A 53 4.43 0.76 5.21
N PHE A 54 5.22 -0.24 5.58
CA PHE A 54 5.40 -1.45 4.78
C PHE A 54 4.12 -2.29 4.67
N GLU A 55 3.43 -2.56 5.78
CA GLU A 55 2.15 -3.29 5.77
C GLU A 55 1.08 -2.54 4.97
N ASN A 56 1.03 -1.20 5.04
CA ASN A 56 0.13 -0.39 4.23
C ASN A 56 0.45 -0.44 2.71
N THR A 57 1.68 -0.79 2.33
CA THR A 57 2.07 -1.02 0.93
C THR A 57 1.90 -2.46 0.46
N ARG A 58 1.58 -3.39 1.37
CA ARG A 58 1.35 -4.78 0.97
C ARG A 58 0.06 -4.91 0.18
N PHE A 59 0.21 -5.19 -1.11
CA PHE A 59 -0.87 -5.63 -1.98
C PHE A 59 -1.27 -7.08 -1.65
N ASN A 60 -1.76 -7.33 -0.43
CA ASN A 60 -2.17 -8.66 0.03
C ASN A 60 -3.40 -9.15 -0.73
N ASP A 61 -4.27 -8.22 -1.15
CA ASP A 61 -5.44 -8.51 -1.97
C ASP A 61 -5.24 -7.94 -3.37
N VAL A 62 -5.16 -8.84 -4.35
CA VAL A 62 -5.22 -8.49 -5.76
C VAL A 62 -6.60 -7.85 -6.02
N PRO A 63 -6.69 -6.56 -6.40
CA PRO A 63 -7.97 -5.90 -6.59
C PRO A 63 -8.80 -6.66 -7.62
N LYS A 64 -10.01 -7.08 -7.23
CA LYS A 64 -10.97 -7.65 -8.16
C LYS A 64 -12.00 -6.59 -8.49
N ILE A 65 -12.16 -6.32 -9.77
CA ILE A 65 -13.23 -5.49 -10.28
C ILE A 65 -14.49 -6.34 -10.23
N ASP A 66 -15.43 -5.95 -9.37
CA ASP A 66 -16.69 -6.65 -9.25
C ASP A 66 -17.55 -6.47 -10.51
N LYS A 67 -18.23 -7.55 -10.89
CA LYS A 67 -19.29 -7.50 -11.88
C LYS A 67 -20.52 -6.86 -11.23
N ASN A 68 -20.58 -5.54 -11.17
CA ASN A 68 -21.78 -4.85 -10.71
C ASN A 68 -22.93 -5.19 -11.68
N SER A 69 -23.87 -6.02 -11.21
CA SER A 69 -25.00 -6.56 -11.95
C SER A 69 -26.17 -5.58 -12.09
N ASN A 70 -26.03 -4.33 -11.61
CA ASN A 70 -27.08 -3.31 -11.65
C ASN A 70 -27.28 -2.67 -13.04
N PHE A 71 -26.75 -3.27 -14.11
CA PHE A 71 -27.09 -2.86 -15.47
C PHE A 71 -28.41 -3.52 -15.86
N ASP A 72 -29.50 -2.76 -15.74
CA ASP A 72 -30.84 -3.22 -16.10
C ASP A 72 -30.94 -3.37 -17.63
N ASP A 73 -30.60 -4.57 -18.11
CA ASP A 73 -30.46 -4.90 -19.53
C ASP A 73 -31.78 -5.30 -20.19
N LYS A 74 -32.90 -5.21 -19.46
CA LYS A 74 -34.22 -5.70 -19.92
C LYS A 74 -34.73 -4.99 -21.18
N ASN A 75 -34.29 -3.75 -21.43
CA ASN A 75 -34.71 -2.93 -22.58
C ASN A 75 -33.52 -2.46 -23.44
N SER A 76 -32.32 -3.02 -23.28
CA SER A 76 -31.16 -2.61 -24.06
C SER A 76 -31.18 -3.24 -25.46
N LYS A 77 -30.58 -2.54 -26.44
CA LYS A 77 -30.34 -3.12 -27.76
C LYS A 77 -29.32 -4.24 -27.64
N LYS A 78 -29.65 -5.39 -28.22
CA LYS A 78 -28.77 -6.56 -28.27
C LYS A 78 -28.31 -6.84 -29.68
N PHE A 79 -27.05 -7.25 -29.82
CA PHE A 79 -26.43 -7.64 -31.07
C PHE A 79 -26.08 -9.12 -31.03
N LEU A 80 -26.27 -9.81 -32.16
CA LEU A 80 -25.76 -11.18 -32.29
C LEU A 80 -24.25 -11.10 -32.54
N ILE A 81 -23.47 -11.66 -31.62
CA ILE A 81 -22.02 -11.70 -31.74
C ILE A 81 -21.59 -13.12 -32.13
N ASN A 82 -21.01 -13.24 -33.32
CA ASN A 82 -20.52 -14.49 -33.88
C ASN A 82 -19.05 -14.72 -33.51
N GLU A 83 -18.26 -13.65 -33.46
CA GLU A 83 -16.83 -13.70 -33.20
C GLU A 83 -16.42 -12.59 -32.22
N ILE A 84 -15.42 -12.89 -31.39
CA ILE A 84 -14.83 -11.91 -30.47
C ILE A 84 -13.32 -11.94 -30.70
N ASP A 85 -12.74 -10.79 -31.03
CA ASP A 85 -11.29 -10.63 -31.13
C ASP A 85 -10.76 -9.75 -30.00
N ILE A 86 -9.54 -10.02 -29.56
CA ILE A 86 -8.82 -9.24 -28.56
C ILE A 86 -7.44 -8.86 -29.12
N GLU A 87 -7.32 -7.61 -29.54
CA GLU A 87 -6.03 -6.99 -29.86
C GLU A 87 -5.22 -6.81 -28.58
N ASP A 88 -4.03 -7.38 -28.51
CA ASP A 88 -3.11 -7.28 -27.38
C ASP A 88 -1.69 -7.13 -27.91
N LYS A 89 -1.30 -5.87 -28.15
CA LYS A 89 -0.02 -5.55 -28.79
C LYS A 89 1.17 -5.99 -27.94
N ASP A 90 1.06 -5.79 -26.63
CA ASP A 90 2.10 -6.09 -25.64
C ASP A 90 2.07 -7.57 -25.18
N LYS A 91 1.11 -8.36 -25.68
CA LYS A 91 0.97 -9.82 -25.42
C LYS A 91 0.87 -10.15 -23.92
N LEU A 92 0.15 -9.32 -23.16
CA LEU A 92 -0.06 -9.51 -21.73
C LEU A 92 -0.86 -10.79 -21.42
N LEU A 93 -1.70 -11.22 -22.37
CA LEU A 93 -2.51 -12.44 -22.30
C LEU A 93 -2.08 -13.48 -23.34
N SER A 94 -1.90 -14.72 -22.90
CA SER A 94 -1.65 -15.84 -23.79
C SER A 94 -2.90 -16.22 -24.60
N LYS A 95 -2.70 -16.88 -25.74
CA LYS A 95 -3.80 -17.39 -26.58
C LYS A 95 -4.77 -18.29 -25.79
N LYS A 96 -4.25 -19.13 -24.89
CA LYS A 96 -5.05 -20.02 -24.04
C LYS A 96 -5.91 -19.23 -23.05
N GLU A 97 -5.36 -18.19 -22.43
CA GLU A 97 -6.11 -17.33 -21.49
C GLU A 97 -7.24 -16.59 -22.20
N LYS A 98 -6.96 -15.99 -23.36
CA LYS A 98 -7.99 -15.34 -24.20
C LYS A 98 -9.11 -16.31 -24.54
N LYS A 99 -8.77 -17.49 -25.08
CA LYS A 99 -9.76 -18.53 -25.44
C LYS A 99 -10.60 -18.99 -24.23
N ASN A 100 -9.99 -19.14 -23.06
CA ASN A 100 -10.68 -19.57 -21.85
C ASN A 100 -11.73 -18.56 -21.34
N ILE A 101 -11.48 -17.27 -21.55
CA ILE A 101 -12.44 -16.21 -21.23
C ILE A 101 -13.54 -16.19 -22.29
N LEU A 102 -13.15 -16.12 -23.58
CA LEU A 102 -14.06 -15.90 -24.70
C LEU A 102 -15.03 -17.05 -24.96
N LYS A 103 -14.65 -18.31 -24.69
CA LYS A 103 -15.53 -19.48 -24.89
C LYS A 103 -16.87 -19.40 -24.16
N LYS A 104 -16.98 -18.57 -23.11
CA LYS A 104 -18.23 -18.37 -22.35
C LYS A 104 -19.23 -17.48 -23.07
N TYR A 105 -18.77 -16.78 -24.12
CA TYR A 105 -19.48 -15.70 -24.78
C TYR A 105 -19.65 -15.95 -26.29
N GLU A 106 -19.30 -17.13 -26.80
CA GLU A 106 -19.48 -17.43 -28.23
C GLU A 106 -20.96 -17.59 -28.59
N TYR A 107 -21.36 -17.04 -29.75
CA TYR A 107 -22.71 -17.17 -30.35
C TYR A 107 -23.87 -16.67 -29.47
N LEU A 108 -23.62 -15.65 -28.64
CA LEU A 108 -24.65 -15.05 -27.79
C LEU A 108 -25.18 -13.73 -28.38
N LYS A 109 -26.46 -13.46 -28.13
CA LYS A 109 -27.01 -12.12 -28.27
C LYS A 109 -26.62 -11.31 -27.04
N MET A 110 -25.75 -10.32 -27.22
CA MET A 110 -25.17 -9.54 -26.13
C MET A 110 -25.70 -8.13 -26.09
N GLY A 111 -26.01 -7.67 -24.88
CA GLY A 111 -26.20 -6.26 -24.55
C GLY A 111 -24.93 -5.62 -24.02
N SER A 112 -25.02 -4.36 -23.61
CA SER A 112 -23.89 -3.62 -23.03
C SER A 112 -23.39 -4.25 -21.72
N SER A 113 -24.29 -4.83 -20.93
CA SER A 113 -23.95 -5.52 -19.67
C SER A 113 -23.07 -6.76 -19.91
N ASP A 114 -23.37 -7.54 -20.95
CA ASP A 114 -22.59 -8.71 -21.34
C ASP A 114 -21.19 -8.32 -21.80
N ILE A 115 -21.08 -7.28 -22.64
CA ILE A 115 -19.79 -6.74 -23.09
C ILE A 115 -18.97 -6.25 -21.90
N GLN A 116 -19.58 -5.49 -20.98
CA GLN A 116 -18.91 -5.03 -19.77
C GLN A 116 -18.40 -6.20 -18.91
N ASN A 117 -19.18 -7.27 -18.79
CA ASN A 117 -18.75 -8.47 -18.06
C ASN A 117 -17.51 -9.12 -18.68
N ILE A 118 -17.40 -9.15 -20.02
CA ILE A 118 -16.21 -9.63 -20.72
C ILE A 118 -15.00 -8.75 -20.38
N LEU A 119 -15.16 -7.42 -20.47
CA LEU A 119 -14.09 -6.46 -20.16
C LEU A 119 -13.59 -6.61 -18.71
N VAL A 120 -14.51 -6.80 -17.77
CA VAL A 120 -14.19 -7.04 -16.35
C VAL A 120 -13.44 -8.36 -16.18
N GLU A 121 -13.86 -9.45 -16.84
CA GLU A 121 -13.14 -10.73 -16.77
C GLU A 121 -11.72 -10.62 -17.33
N ILE A 122 -11.54 -9.95 -18.47
CA ILE A 122 -10.22 -9.74 -19.08
C ILE A 122 -9.35 -8.88 -18.15
N THR A 123 -9.90 -7.79 -17.60
CA THR A 123 -9.15 -6.89 -16.72
C THR A 123 -8.76 -7.59 -15.41
N ASN A 124 -9.68 -8.34 -14.78
CA ASN A 124 -9.35 -9.15 -13.61
C ASN A 124 -8.27 -10.19 -13.92
N LYS A 125 -8.27 -10.75 -15.13
CA LYS A 125 -7.20 -11.67 -15.55
C LYS A 125 -5.86 -10.94 -15.66
N LEU A 126 -5.80 -9.73 -16.20
CA LEU A 126 -4.58 -8.90 -16.23
C LEU A 126 -4.07 -8.60 -14.82
N VAL A 127 -4.96 -8.16 -13.92
CA VAL A 127 -4.64 -7.85 -12.52
C VAL A 127 -4.11 -9.09 -11.79
N SER A 128 -4.70 -10.28 -12.01
CA SER A 128 -4.19 -11.55 -11.45
C SER A 128 -2.78 -11.93 -11.90
N LYS A 129 -2.30 -11.36 -13.01
CA LYS A 129 -0.94 -11.55 -13.54
C LYS A 129 0.04 -10.46 -13.08
N GLY A 130 -0.41 -9.49 -12.31
CA GLY A 130 0.39 -8.34 -11.85
C GLY A 130 0.31 -7.11 -12.74
N TYR A 131 -0.49 -7.12 -13.82
CA TYR A 131 -0.67 -5.95 -14.70
C TYR A 131 -1.75 -5.01 -14.17
N ILE A 132 -1.55 -4.48 -12.97
CA ILE A 132 -2.58 -3.70 -12.23
C ILE A 132 -2.97 -2.37 -12.88
N THR A 133 -2.10 -1.81 -13.73
CA THR A 133 -2.34 -0.56 -14.48
C THR A 133 -2.88 -0.80 -15.90
N SER A 134 -3.09 -2.06 -16.29
CA SER A 134 -3.54 -2.41 -17.64
C SER A 134 -5.03 -2.73 -17.65
N ILE A 135 -5.71 -2.36 -18.73
CA ILE A 135 -7.18 -2.47 -18.85
C ILE A 135 -7.61 -3.03 -20.20
N ALA A 136 -8.73 -3.75 -20.22
CA ALA A 136 -9.41 -4.13 -21.45
C ALA A 136 -10.51 -3.13 -21.80
N THR A 137 -10.62 -2.76 -23.08
CA THR A 137 -11.68 -1.86 -23.58
C THR A 137 -12.16 -2.31 -24.95
N VAL A 138 -13.25 -1.70 -25.44
CA VAL A 138 -13.73 -1.88 -26.81
C VAL A 138 -12.75 -1.18 -27.77
N SER A 139 -12.47 -1.83 -28.90
CA SER A 139 -11.60 -1.24 -29.94
C SER A 139 -12.28 -0.05 -30.62
N ASP A 140 -11.50 0.95 -31.02
CA ASP A 140 -12.03 2.14 -31.70
C ASP A 140 -12.64 1.79 -33.08
N LYS A 141 -12.24 0.64 -33.65
CA LYS A 141 -12.73 0.11 -34.93
C LYS A 141 -13.88 -0.88 -34.77
N ASN A 142 -14.45 -0.99 -33.56
CA ASN A 142 -15.49 -1.96 -33.30
C ASN A 142 -16.82 -1.55 -33.95
N ASP A 143 -17.40 -2.48 -34.72
CA ASP A 143 -18.75 -2.36 -35.27
C ASP A 143 -19.53 -3.65 -35.00
N LEU A 144 -20.47 -3.57 -34.04
CA LEU A 144 -21.30 -4.71 -33.63
C LEU A 144 -22.30 -5.17 -34.70
N THR A 145 -22.55 -4.35 -35.73
CA THR A 145 -23.44 -4.74 -36.84
C THR A 145 -22.81 -5.81 -37.73
N THR A 146 -21.48 -5.89 -37.74
CA THR A 146 -20.71 -6.94 -38.44
C THR A 146 -20.83 -8.31 -37.77
N GLY A 147 -21.38 -8.36 -36.54
CA GLY A 147 -21.39 -9.56 -35.71
C GLY A 147 -20.04 -9.89 -35.08
N THR A 148 -19.04 -9.01 -35.19
CA THR A 148 -17.72 -9.20 -34.55
C THR A 148 -17.51 -8.18 -33.44
N LEU A 149 -17.26 -8.65 -32.22
CA LEU A 149 -16.88 -7.79 -31.09
C LEU A 149 -15.35 -7.67 -31.05
N ASN A 150 -14.85 -6.48 -31.37
CA ASN A 150 -13.42 -6.17 -31.35
C ASN A 150 -13.05 -5.48 -30.05
N LEU A 151 -12.22 -6.14 -29.24
CA LEU A 151 -11.69 -5.65 -27.97
C LEU A 151 -10.21 -5.33 -28.10
N LYS A 152 -9.69 -4.47 -27.24
CA LYS A 152 -8.25 -4.19 -27.13
C LYS A 152 -7.79 -4.15 -25.68
N VAL A 153 -6.57 -4.62 -25.44
CA VAL A 153 -5.86 -4.45 -24.17
C VAL A 153 -4.97 -3.22 -24.29
N ILE A 154 -5.06 -2.32 -23.32
CA ILE A 154 -4.18 -1.16 -23.18
C ILE A 154 -3.22 -1.44 -22.03
N ALA A 155 -1.93 -1.58 -22.36
CA ALA A 155 -0.88 -1.77 -21.38
C ALA A 155 -0.59 -0.47 -20.64
N GLY A 156 -0.72 -0.49 -19.32
CA GLY A 156 -0.27 0.60 -18.46
C GLY A 156 1.26 0.62 -18.35
N LYS A 157 1.86 1.81 -18.32
CA LYS A 157 3.31 2.00 -18.20
C LYS A 157 3.61 2.99 -17.09
N ILE A 158 4.71 2.76 -16.37
CA ILE A 158 5.20 3.70 -15.36
C ILE A 158 6.01 4.76 -16.10
N GLU A 159 5.64 6.03 -15.91
CA GLU A 159 6.35 7.16 -16.53
C GLU A 159 7.54 7.62 -15.70
N ASP A 160 7.37 7.75 -14.39
CA ASP A 160 8.40 8.26 -13.47
C ASP A 160 8.26 7.59 -12.09
N VAL A 161 9.37 7.50 -11.36
CA VAL A 161 9.42 7.03 -9.97
C VAL A 161 10.15 8.08 -9.14
N ARG A 162 9.45 8.68 -8.19
CA ARG A 162 10.00 9.72 -7.31
C ARG A 162 10.23 9.16 -5.92
N LEU A 163 11.49 9.21 -5.48
CA LEU A 163 11.88 8.89 -4.11
C LEU A 163 12.05 10.19 -3.33
N ASN A 164 11.27 10.35 -2.27
CA ASN A 164 11.39 11.51 -1.39
C ASN A 164 12.43 11.18 -0.30
N ILE A 165 13.67 11.59 -0.57
CA ILE A 165 14.78 11.50 0.39
C ILE A 165 14.92 12.88 1.05
N PHE A 166 14.59 12.94 2.35
CA PHE A 166 14.80 14.10 3.22
C PHE A 166 16.19 14.05 3.87
#